data_AF-A0A508T2W2-F1
#
_entry.id   AF-A0A508T2W2-F1
#
_cell.length_a   1.000
_cell.length_b   1.000
_cell.length_c   1.000
_cell.angle_alpha   90.00
_cell.angle_beta   90.00
_cell.angle_gamma   90.00
#
_symmetry.space_group_name_H-M   'P 1'
#
loop_
_entity.id
_entity.type
_entity.pdbx_description
1 polymer ?
#
loop_
_entity_poly.entity_id
_entity_poly.type
_entity_poly.pdbx_seq_one_letter_code
_entity_poly.pdbx_strand_id
1 'polypeptide(L)'
;MPLGETRQPGGKVVQAWAVEDDWDAKIIRSNTFEIEWPPRSGRLRTFPEIDRAAWFAIADARRKILKGQAIFVDRLLEALAEGRASGTADGIR
;
A
#
# COMPACT_ATOMS: atom_id res chain seq x y z
N MET A 1 9.19 1.65 -8.42
CA MET A 1 8.73 2.77 -9.28
C MET A 1 7.74 3.67 -8.52
N PRO A 2 7.75 5.00 -8.73
CA PRO A 2 6.76 5.91 -8.16
C PRO A 2 5.38 5.76 -8.82
N LEU A 3 4.31 5.86 -8.02
CA LEU A 3 2.90 5.88 -8.48
C LEU A 3 2.24 7.26 -8.34
N GLY A 4 3.07 8.29 -8.13
CA GLY A 4 2.66 9.67 -7.93
C GLY A 4 1.98 9.91 -6.57
N GLU A 5 1.20 10.98 -6.51
CA GLU A 5 0.51 11.42 -5.30
C GLU A 5 -1.00 11.59 -5.49
N THR A 6 -1.72 11.63 -4.38
CA THR A 6 -3.15 11.98 -4.31
C THR A 6 -3.45 12.74 -3.02
N ARG A 7 -4.36 13.72 -3.10
CA ARG A 7 -4.88 14.45 -1.94
C ARG A 7 -6.24 13.89 -1.54
N GLN A 8 -6.36 13.49 -0.28
CA GLN A 8 -7.61 12.98 0.30
C GLN A 8 -8.53 14.14 0.74
N PRO A 9 -9.86 13.91 0.91
CA PRO A 9 -10.81 14.95 1.31
C PRO A 9 -10.45 15.69 2.61
N GLY A 10 -9.78 15.01 3.56
CA GLY A 10 -9.28 15.62 4.80
C GLY A 10 -8.00 16.44 4.65
N GLY A 11 -7.51 16.68 3.43
CA GLY A 11 -6.30 17.45 3.15
C GLY A 11 -4.99 16.65 3.20
N LYS A 12 -5.02 15.42 3.70
CA LYS A 12 -3.86 14.51 3.70
C LYS A 12 -3.38 14.26 2.27
N VAL A 13 -2.09 14.48 2.02
CA VAL A 13 -1.43 14.07 0.78
C VAL A 13 -0.78 12.71 0.99
N VAL A 14 -0.98 11.80 0.05
CA VAL A 14 -0.40 10.45 0.05
C VAL A 14 0.45 10.30 -1.20
N GLN A 15 1.69 9.87 -1.04
CA GLN A 15 2.58 9.42 -2.11
C GLN A 15 2.76 7.91 -2.01
N ALA A 16 2.83 7.24 -3.16
CA ALA A 16 2.96 5.78 -3.21
C ALA A 16 4.04 5.36 -4.21
N TRP A 17 4.64 4.20 -3.93
CA TRP A 17 5.62 3.52 -4.78
C TRP A 17 5.26 2.04 -4.87
N ALA A 18 5.59 1.43 -6.00
CA ALA A 18 5.51 -0.01 -6.21
C ALA A 18 6.90 -0.62 -6.32
N VAL A 19 7.06 -1.83 -5.77
CA VAL A 19 8.24 -2.67 -5.89
C VAL A 19 7.73 -4.08 -6.22
N GLU A 20 8.39 -4.73 -7.18
CA GLU A 20 8.16 -6.14 -7.47
C GLU A 20 9.07 -6.97 -6.56
N ASP A 21 8.47 -7.81 -5.72
CA ASP A 21 9.18 -8.72 -4.84
C ASP A 21 8.23 -9.83 -4.35
N ASP A 22 8.77 -10.89 -3.77
CA ASP A 22 8.03 -12.04 -3.21
C ASP A 22 8.22 -12.14 -1.69
N TRP A 23 8.03 -11.02 -0.99
CA TRP A 23 8.16 -11.00 0.47
C TRP A 23 7.01 -11.71 1.15
N ASP A 24 7.30 -12.49 2.20
CA ASP A 24 6.25 -13.04 3.07
C ASP A 24 5.58 -11.90 3.85
N ALA A 25 4.33 -11.58 3.52
CA ALA A 25 3.58 -10.52 4.21
C ALA A 25 3.44 -10.77 5.73
N LYS A 26 3.61 -12.02 6.20
CA LYS A 26 3.55 -12.37 7.63
C LYS A 26 4.76 -11.87 8.43
N ILE A 27 5.88 -11.59 7.77
CA ILE A 27 7.09 -11.11 8.45
C ILE A 27 7.16 -9.57 8.54
N ILE A 28 6.20 -8.86 7.95
CA ILE A 28 6.12 -7.40 8.02
C ILE A 28 5.91 -6.98 9.48
N ARG A 29 6.84 -6.16 9.99
CA ARG A 29 6.77 -5.56 11.32
C ARG A 29 6.58 -4.06 11.18
N SER A 30 5.52 -3.53 11.78
CA SER A 30 5.30 -2.08 11.84
C SER A 30 5.99 -1.49 13.06
N ASN A 31 6.09 -0.15 13.05
CA ASN A 31 6.35 0.59 14.27
C ASN A 31 5.23 0.34 15.31
N THR A 32 5.53 0.66 16.56
CA THR A 32 4.57 0.59 17.66
C THR A 32 4.29 1.97 18.24
N PHE A 33 3.10 2.16 18.77
CA PHE A 33 2.71 3.37 19.49
C PHE A 33 2.02 3.00 20.82
N GLU A 34 2.01 3.94 21.75
CA GLU A 34 1.37 3.76 23.06
C GLU A 34 0.10 4.60 23.15
N ILE A 35 -0.97 4.00 23.66
CA ILE A 35 -2.19 4.71 24.04
C ILE A 35 -2.71 4.21 25.37
N GLU A 36 -3.49 5.04 26.03
CA GLU A 36 -4.22 4.61 27.21
C GLU A 36 -5.33 3.62 26.83
N TRP A 37 -5.30 2.41 27.41
CA TRP A 37 -6.28 1.38 27.11
C TRP A 37 -6.49 0.39 28.27
N PRO A 38 -7.74 0.17 28.73
CA PRO A 38 -9.00 0.76 28.23
C PRO A 38 -9.08 2.28 28.46
N PRO A 39 -9.92 3.02 27.71
CA PRO A 39 -10.02 4.46 27.85
C PRO A 39 -10.36 4.89 29.29
N ARG A 40 -9.67 5.92 29.82
CA ARG A 40 -9.82 6.47 31.19
C ARG A 40 -9.37 5.53 32.32
N SER A 41 -8.53 4.54 32.03
CA SER A 41 -7.92 3.64 33.04
C SER A 41 -6.59 4.13 33.61
N GLY A 42 -5.94 5.14 33.01
CA GLY A 42 -4.58 5.55 33.31
C GLY A 42 -3.50 4.54 32.90
N ARG A 43 -3.87 3.44 32.24
CA ARG A 43 -2.95 2.37 31.84
C ARG A 43 -2.53 2.53 30.38
N LEU A 44 -1.24 2.80 30.15
CA LEU A 44 -0.68 2.80 28.80
C LEU A 44 -0.47 1.36 28.30
N ARG A 45 -0.77 1.14 27.02
CA ARG A 45 -0.51 -0.10 26.30
C ARG A 45 0.08 0.19 24.94
N THR A 46 1.03 -0.65 24.54
CA THR A 46 1.72 -0.60 23.25
C THR A 46 0.94 -1.42 22.21
N PHE A 47 0.74 -0.85 21.03
CA PHE A 47 0.08 -1.49 19.89
C PHE A 47 0.90 -1.29 18.61
N PRO A 48 0.86 -2.23 17.64
CA PRO A 48 1.44 -2.01 16.32
C PRO A 48 0.63 -0.99 15.52
N GLU A 49 1.30 -0.13 14.76
CA GLU A 49 0.67 0.80 13.81
C GLU A 49 -0.10 0.06 12.71
N ILE A 50 0.41 -1.09 12.27
CA ILE A 50 -0.24 -1.99 11.31
C ILE A 50 -0.40 -3.35 11.99
N ASP A 51 -1.65 -3.77 12.16
CA ASP A 51 -2.00 -5.04 12.80
C ASP A 51 -1.75 -6.25 11.90
N ARG A 52 -1.91 -6.08 10.57
CA ARG A 52 -1.73 -7.13 9.58
C ARG A 52 -1.40 -6.60 8.19
N ALA A 53 -0.52 -7.31 7.50
CA ALA A 53 -0.29 -7.18 6.07
C ALA A 53 -0.69 -8.47 5.32
N ALA A 54 -1.09 -8.33 4.06
CA ALA A 54 -1.41 -9.46 3.19
C ALA A 54 -1.32 -9.02 1.72
N TRP A 55 -0.99 -9.97 0.85
CA TRP A 55 -1.10 -9.81 -0.59
C TRP A 55 -2.53 -10.08 -1.05
N PHE A 56 -2.97 -9.36 -2.08
CA PHE A 56 -4.32 -9.46 -2.61
C PHE A 56 -4.31 -9.47 -4.13
N ALA A 57 -5.27 -10.19 -4.72
CA ALA A 57 -5.61 -10.00 -6.11
C ALA A 57 -6.13 -8.56 -6.32
N ILE A 58 -5.92 -8.00 -7.51
CA ILE A 58 -6.25 -6.61 -7.85
C ILE A 58 -7.72 -6.26 -7.53
N ALA A 59 -8.65 -7.16 -7.85
CA ALA A 59 -10.06 -6.96 -7.56
C ALA A 59 -10.33 -6.83 -6.05
N ASP A 60 -9.62 -7.57 -5.21
CA ASP A 60 -9.75 -7.52 -3.75
C ASP A 60 -9.06 -6.29 -3.18
N ALA A 61 -7.89 -5.93 -3.70
CA ALA A 61 -7.15 -4.73 -3.32
C ALA A 61 -8.02 -3.47 -3.51
N ARG A 62 -8.69 -3.33 -4.67
CA ARG A 62 -9.62 -2.21 -4.94
C ARG A 62 -10.77 -2.11 -3.95
N ARG A 63 -11.27 -3.23 -3.43
CA ARG A 63 -12.38 -3.25 -2.45
C ARG A 63 -11.90 -2.96 -1.03
N LYS A 64 -10.67 -3.35 -0.68
CA LYS A 64 -10.12 -3.23 0.68
C LYS A 64 -9.41 -1.91 0.93
N ILE A 65 -8.80 -1.32 -0.09
CA ILE A 65 -8.08 -0.06 0.03
C ILE A 65 -9.04 1.11 0.31
N LEU A 66 -8.54 2.16 0.97
CA LEU A 66 -9.31 3.38 1.13
C LEU A 66 -9.71 3.93 -0.25
N LYS A 67 -10.97 4.34 -0.42
CA LYS A 67 -11.51 4.82 -1.71
C LYS A 67 -10.63 5.88 -2.37
N GLY A 68 -10.10 6.84 -1.60
CA GLY A 68 -9.21 7.90 -2.10
C GLY A 68 -7.81 7.43 -2.54
N GLN A 69 -7.44 6.18 -2.27
CA GLN A 69 -6.16 5.57 -2.63
C GLN A 69 -6.31 4.52 -3.76
N ALA A 70 -7.53 4.17 -4.17
CA ALA A 70 -7.76 3.21 -5.25
C ALA A 70 -7.05 3.58 -6.57
N ILE A 71 -6.86 4.89 -6.80
CA ILE A 71 -6.10 5.43 -7.93
C ILE A 71 -4.68 4.86 -8.05
N PHE A 72 -4.05 4.49 -6.94
CA PHE A 72 -2.70 3.90 -6.99
C PHE A 72 -2.71 2.47 -7.56
N VAL A 73 -3.79 1.72 -7.36
CA VAL A 73 -3.95 0.41 -7.99
C VAL A 73 -4.10 0.58 -9.51
N ASP A 74 -4.85 1.58 -9.95
CA ASP A 74 -5.05 1.86 -11.37
C ASP A 74 -3.75 2.29 -12.04
N ARG A 75 -3.02 3.25 -11.44
CA ARG A 75 -1.70 3.69 -11.92
C ARG A 75 -0.66 2.56 -11.97
N LEU A 76 -0.71 1.63 -11.02
CA LEU A 76 0.16 0.44 -11.06
C LEU A 76 -0.16 -0.42 -12.29
N LEU A 77 -1.44 -0.67 -12.58
CA LEU A 77 -1.83 -1.48 -13.74
C LEU A 77 -1.45 -0.80 -15.05
N GLU A 78 -1.62 0.51 -15.14
CA GLU A 78 -1.17 1.32 -16.30
C GLU A 78 0.34 1.17 -16.50
N ALA A 79 1.14 1.40 -15.46
CA ALA A 79 2.59 1.28 -15.53
C ALA A 79 3.06 -0.13 -15.92
N LEU A 80 2.39 -1.18 -15.43
CA LEU A 80 2.69 -2.57 -15.80
C LEU A 80 2.27 -2.90 -17.24
N ALA A 81 1.20 -2.30 -17.76
CA ALA A 81 0.78 -2.46 -19.14
C ALA A 81 1.77 -1.78 -20.10
N GLU A 82 2.21 -0.57 -19.76
CA GLU A 82 3.25 0.16 -20.51
C GLU A 82 4.59 -0.58 -20.51
N GLY A 83 5.01 -1.12 -19.36
CA GLY A 83 6.23 -1.92 -19.25
C GLY A 83 6.20 -3.18 -20.13
N ARG A 84 5.04 -3.85 -20.23
CA ARG A 84 4.86 -5.01 -21.12
C ARG A 84 4.85 -4.64 -22.61
N ALA A 85 4.28 -3.48 -22.96
CA ALA A 85 4.31 -2.97 -24.33
C ALA A 85 5.74 -2.61 -24.78
N SER A 86 6.54 -2.07 -23.87
CA SER A 86 7.96 -1.76 -24.11
C SER A 86 8.83 -3.02 -24.24
N GLY A 87 8.54 -4.08 -23.48
CA GLY A 87 9.30 -5.33 -23.48
C GLY A 87 9.13 -6.25 -24.71
N THR A 88 8.29 -5.89 -25.69
CA THR A 88 8.12 -6.70 -26.92
C THR A 88 9.06 -6.26 -28.07
N ALA A 89 9.75 -5.12 -27.93
CA ALA A 89 10.61 -4.57 -28.99
C ALA A 89 12.09 -5.01 -28.95
N ASP A 90 12.56 -5.65 -27.87
CA ASP A 90 13.99 -5.98 -27.68
C ASP A 90 14.37 -7.44 -27.99
N GLY A 91 13.52 -8.14 -28.75
CA GLY A 91 13.68 -9.55 -29.07
C GLY A 91 14.39 -9.88 -30.40
N ILE A 92 15.31 -9.05 -30.93
CA ILE A 92 16.32 -9.45 -31.93
C ILE A 92 17.56 -8.56 -31.78
N ARG A 93 18.60 -9.04 -31.09
CA ARG A 93 20.02 -8.82 -31.42
C ARG A 93 20.84 -10.02 -30.97
#